data_AF-A0A5M4A9C3-F1
#
_entry.id   AF-A0A5M4A9C3-F1
#
_cell.length_a   1.000
_cell.length_b   1.000
_cell.length_c   1.000
_cell.angle_alpha   90.00
_cell.angle_beta   90.00
_cell.angle_gamma   90.00
#
_symmetry.space_group_name_H-M   'P 1'
#
loop_
_entity.id
_entity.type
_entity.pdbx_description
1 polymer ?
#
loop_
_entity_poly.entity_id
_entity_poly.type
_entity_poly.pdbx_seq_one_letter_code
_entity_poly.pdbx_strand_id
1 'polypeptide(L)'
;MNFETSVSGFYDNAYITQPYDINFENVPEEERPFYFNPGKQKLQHNFGTGPYLVFNHNNVVTVNYEIPLNNQFGAGGLYIGSSLLF
;
A
#
# COMPACT_ATOMS: atom_id res chain seq x y z
N MET A 1 -2.79 18.08 -29.64
CA MET A 1 -2.50 17.06 -28.62
C MET A 1 -3.19 17.52 -27.36
N ASN A 2 -4.13 16.74 -26.83
CA ASN A 2 -4.92 17.14 -25.66
C ASN A 2 -4.28 16.54 -24.41
N PHE A 3 -4.12 17.37 -23.39
CA PHE A 3 -3.60 17.00 -22.08
C PHE A 3 -4.57 17.51 -21.01
N GLU A 4 -4.92 16.64 -20.08
CA GLU A 4 -5.73 16.98 -18.92
C GLU A 4 -5.02 16.48 -17.67
N THR A 5 -5.11 17.27 -16.60
CA THR A 5 -4.45 16.95 -15.33
C THR A 5 -5.42 17.11 -14.18
N SER A 6 -5.38 16.19 -13.23
CA SER A 6 -6.09 16.32 -11.96
C SER A 6 -5.19 15.88 -10.81
N VAL A 7 -5.56 16.23 -9.58
CA VAL A 7 -4.91 15.76 -8.36
C VAL A 7 -5.97 15.09 -7.51
N SER A 8 -5.66 13.93 -6.95
CA SER A 8 -6.56 13.21 -6.06
C SER A 8 -5.90 12.99 -4.71
N GLY A 9 -6.64 13.22 -3.63
CA GLY A 9 -6.34 12.65 -2.32
C GLY A 9 -7.10 11.33 -2.14
N PHE A 10 -6.48 10.36 -1.47
CA PHE A 10 -7.08 9.05 -1.21
C PHE A 10 -6.82 8.58 0.22
N TYR A 11 -7.69 7.68 0.68
CA TYR A 11 -7.61 7.01 1.97
C TYR A 11 -7.94 5.53 1.79
N ASP A 12 -6.92 4.69 1.91
CA ASP A 12 -6.98 3.27 1.61
C ASP A 12 -6.97 2.45 2.90
N ASN A 13 -7.70 1.35 2.88
CA ASN A 13 -7.84 0.45 4.02
C ASN A 13 -7.61 -0.99 3.57
N ALA A 14 -6.76 -1.73 4.27
CA ALA A 14 -6.40 -3.10 3.92
C ALA A 14 -6.37 -4.02 5.14
N TYR A 15 -6.84 -5.25 4.99
CA TYR A 15 -6.82 -6.26 6.05
C TYR A 15 -6.54 -7.64 5.48
N ILE A 16 -5.63 -8.37 6.14
CA ILE A 16 -5.32 -9.75 5.78
C ILE A 16 -6.33 -10.66 6.48
N THR A 17 -7.17 -11.35 5.72
CA THR A 17 -8.21 -12.25 6.25
C THR A 17 -7.77 -13.71 6.33
N GLN A 18 -6.71 -14.07 5.59
CA GLN A 18 -6.26 -15.44 5.49
C GLN A 18 -5.56 -15.88 6.79
N PRO A 19 -6.06 -16.92 7.47
CA PRO A 19 -5.34 -17.52 8.59
C PRO A 19 -4.11 -18.27 8.07
N TYR A 20 -3.07 -18.35 8.91
CA TYR A 20 -1.86 -19.12 8.63
C TYR A 20 -1.42 -19.86 9.89
N ASP A 21 -0.85 -21.04 9.69
CA ASP A 21 -0.21 -21.82 10.74
C ASP A 21 1.31 -21.62 10.65
N ILE A 22 1.95 -21.25 11.76
CA ILE A 22 3.40 -21.00 11.79
C ILE A 22 4.07 -22.15 12.54
N ASN A 23 5.03 -22.80 11.87
CA ASN A 23 5.92 -23.73 12.55
C ASN A 23 7.04 -22.97 13.31
N PHE A 24 7.04 -23.09 14.65
CA PHE A 24 8.04 -22.48 15.54
C PHE A 24 9.14 -23.45 16.00
N GLU A 25 9.21 -24.68 15.47
CA GLU A 25 10.12 -25.75 15.91
C GLU A 25 11.59 -25.31 15.98
N ASN A 26 12.02 -24.48 15.03
CA ASN A 26 13.40 -23.99 14.94
C ASN A 26 13.58 -22.52 15.39
N VAL A 27 12.60 -21.94 16.08
CA VAL A 27 12.65 -20.55 16.56
C VAL A 27 12.79 -20.54 18.08
N PRO A 28 13.94 -20.07 18.63
CA PRO A 28 14.13 -19.91 20.07
C PRO A 28 13.01 -19.10 20.70
N GLU A 29 12.51 -19.51 21.87
CA GLU A 29 11.34 -18.88 22.50
C GLU A 29 11.54 -17.40 22.78
N GLU A 30 12.75 -17.02 23.19
CA GLU A 30 13.16 -15.65 23.44
C GLU A 30 13.15 -14.78 22.18
N GLU A 31 13.36 -15.38 20.99
CA GLU A 31 13.39 -14.66 19.73
C GLU A 31 12.01 -14.52 19.07
N ARG A 32 11.05 -15.39 19.41
CA ARG A 32 9.71 -15.40 18.80
C ARG A 32 9.00 -14.03 18.80
N PRO A 33 9.02 -13.23 19.88
CA PRO A 33 8.35 -11.92 19.89
C PRO A 33 8.95 -10.88 18.93
N PHE A 34 10.21 -11.06 18.52
CA PHE A 34 10.88 -10.15 17.58
C PHE A 34 10.44 -10.41 16.14
N TYR A 35 10.22 -11.67 15.77
CA TYR A 35 9.84 -12.03 14.40
C TYR A 35 8.33 -12.18 14.20
N PHE A 36 7.60 -12.58 15.25
CA PHE A 36 6.19 -12.90 15.15
C PHE A 36 5.37 -12.03 16.09
N ASN A 37 4.48 -11.23 15.50
CA ASN A 37 3.58 -10.38 16.26
C ASN A 37 2.15 -10.50 15.73
N PRO A 38 1.40 -11.53 16.16
CA PRO A 38 0.04 -11.76 15.68
C PRO A 38 -0.90 -10.59 16.03
N GLY A 39 -0.64 -9.88 17.13
CA GLY A 39 -1.41 -8.69 17.52
C GLY A 39 -1.21 -7.47 16.60
N LYS A 40 -0.25 -7.52 15.68
CA LYS A 40 0.07 -6.42 14.75
C LYS A 40 -0.62 -6.53 13.38
N GLN A 41 -1.21 -7.69 13.07
CA GLN A 41 -2.07 -7.84 11.89
C GLN A 41 -3.47 -7.26 12.17
N LYS A 42 -3.56 -5.93 12.06
CA LYS A 42 -4.81 -5.17 12.21
C LYS A 42 -5.26 -4.62 10.87
N LEU A 43 -6.42 -3.96 10.86
CA LEU A 43 -6.81 -3.10 9.74
C LEU A 43 -5.72 -2.04 9.54
N GLN A 44 -5.21 -1.97 8.32
CA GLN A 44 -4.21 -1.00 7.89
C GLN A 44 -4.89 0.17 7.22
N HIS A 45 -4.29 1.33 7.40
CA HIS A 45 -4.85 2.60 7.00
C HIS A 45 -3.73 3.43 6.38
N ASN A 46 -3.92 3.85 5.14
CA ASN A 46 -2.97 4.66 4.40
C ASN A 46 -3.70 5.87 3.85
N PHE A 47 -3.00 7.00 3.72
CA PHE A 47 -3.50 8.13 2.98
C PHE A 47 -2.44 8.59 2.00
N GLY A 48 -2.87 9.19 0.91
CA GLY A 48 -1.93 9.65 -0.10
C GLY A 48 -2.54 10.64 -1.05
N THR A 49 -1.70 11.09 -1.96
CA THR A 49 -2.07 12.05 -2.99
C THR A 49 -1.23 11.85 -4.22
N GLY A 50 -1.73 12.31 -5.37
CA GLY A 50 -0.95 12.28 -6.60
C GLY A 50 -1.65 12.91 -7.79
N PRO A 51 -0.88 13.39 -8.78
CA PRO A 51 -1.42 13.81 -10.06
C PRO A 51 -1.83 12.64 -10.94
N TYR A 52 -2.87 12.89 -11.73
CA TYR A 52 -3.31 12.10 -12.87
C TYR A 52 -3.07 12.95 -14.11
N LEU A 53 -2.40 12.38 -15.09
CA LEU A 53 -2.05 12.99 -16.36
C LEU A 53 -2.71 12.18 -17.47
N VAL A 54 -3.71 12.75 -18.12
CA VAL A 54 -4.39 12.14 -19.26
C VAL A 54 -3.87 12.76 -20.54
N PHE A 55 -3.42 11.94 -21.49
CA PHE A 55 -2.98 12.38 -22.81
C PHE A 55 -3.53 11.47 -23.90
N ASN A 56 -3.76 12.05 -25.08
CA ASN A 56 -4.18 11.31 -26.28
C ASN A 56 -5.37 10.36 -26.04
N HIS A 57 -6.48 10.93 -25.54
CA HIS A 57 -7.80 10.33 -25.26
C HIS A 57 -7.84 9.16 -24.25
N ASN A 58 -6.87 8.25 -24.25
CA ASN A 58 -6.91 6.99 -23.49
C ASN A 58 -5.63 6.67 -22.70
N ASN A 59 -4.62 7.56 -22.70
CA ASN A 59 -3.40 7.30 -21.95
C ASN A 59 -3.46 8.06 -20.64
N VAL A 60 -3.56 7.33 -19.54
CA VAL A 60 -3.51 7.90 -18.19
C VAL A 60 -2.22 7.47 -17.54
N VAL A 61 -1.48 8.43 -17.01
CA VAL A 61 -0.32 8.22 -16.14
C VAL A 61 -0.63 8.81 -14.76
N THR A 62 -0.29 8.07 -13.71
CA THR A 62 -0.47 8.52 -12.33
C THR A 62 0.84 8.46 -11.58
N VAL A 63 1.04 9.40 -10.67
CA VAL A 63 2.19 9.41 -9.76
C VAL A 63 1.65 9.65 -8.36
N ASN A 64 1.49 8.59 -7.58
CA ASN A 64 0.88 8.66 -6.26
C ASN A 64 1.93 8.44 -5.17
N TYR A 65 1.91 9.26 -4.13
CA TYR A 65 2.70 9.02 -2.92
C TYR A 65 1.75 8.71 -1.77
N GLU A 66 2.02 7.61 -1.07
CA GLU A 66 1.25 7.20 0.10
C GLU A 66 2.08 7.25 1.39
N ILE A 67 1.39 7.47 2.51
CA ILE A 67 1.93 7.41 3.86
C ILE A 67 1.06 6.44 4.68
N PRO A 68 1.64 5.35 5.21
CA PRO A 68 0.93 4.45 6.11
C PRO A 68 0.80 5.08 7.49
N LEU A 69 -0.34 4.87 8.16
CA LEU A 69 -0.52 5.24 9.58
C LEU A 69 0.22 4.28 10.52
N ASN A 70 0.65 3.13 10.04
CA ASN A 70 1.40 2.13 10.80
C ASN A 70 2.69 1.72 10.07
N ASN A 71 3.82 2.11 10.63
CA ASN A 71 5.16 1.87 10.06
C ASN A 71 5.57 0.40 9.96
N GLN A 72 4.78 -0.53 10.52
CA GLN A 72 5.03 -1.97 10.37
C GLN A 72 4.85 -2.45 8.93
N PHE A 73 4.10 -1.71 8.12
CA PHE A 73 3.76 -2.07 6.74
C PHE A 73 4.58 -1.30 5.70
N GLY A 74 5.59 -0.56 6.14
CA GLY A 74 6.49 0.21 5.29
C GLY A 74 6.62 1.66 5.73
N ALA A 75 7.49 2.41 5.04
CA ALA A 75 7.74 3.82 5.32
C ALA A 75 6.91 4.78 4.43
N GLY A 76 6.05 4.24 3.57
CA GLY A 76 5.45 4.96 2.45
C GLY A 76 6.02 4.53 1.10
N GLY A 77 5.32 4.88 0.02
CA GLY A 77 5.61 4.38 -1.31
C GLY A 77 5.26 5.38 -2.39
N LEU A 78 6.11 5.45 -3.42
CA LEU A 78 5.83 6.15 -4.68
C LEU A 78 5.37 5.13 -5.71
N TYR A 79 4.17 5.32 -6.23
CA TYR A 79 3.53 4.46 -7.22
C TYR A 79 3.40 5.22 -8.53
N ILE A 80 3.92 4.64 -9.61
CA ILE A 80 3.76 5.17 -10.97
C ILE A 80 2.90 4.20 -11.75
N GLY A 81 1.71 4.65 -12.13
CA GLY A 81 0.76 3.88 -12.92
C GLY A 81 0.70 4.38 -14.36
N SER A 82 0.44 3.47 -15.29
CA SER A 82 0.11 3.78 -16.69
C SER A 82 -1.00 2.86 -17.14
N SER A 83 -1.86 3.32 -18.05
CA SER A 83 -2.88 2.50 -18.70
C SER A 83 -3.81 1.81 -17.68
N LEU A 84 -4.45 2.62 -16.83
CA LEU A 84 -5.40 2.16 -15.82
C LEU A 84 -6.49 1.29 -16.47
N LEU A 85 -6.54 0.00 -16.13
CA LEU A 85 -7.77 -0.79 -16.24
C LEU A 85 -8.61 -0.45 -15.02
N PHE A 86 -9.76 0.18 -15.24
CA PHE A 86 -10.80 0.36 -14.23
C PHE A 86 -11.87 -0.72 -14.39
#